data_AF-A0AAW1P1K3-F1
#
_entry.id   AF-A0AAW1P1K3-F1
#
_cell.length_a   1.000
_cell.length_b   1.000
_cell.length_c   1.000
_cell.angle_alpha   90.00
_cell.angle_beta   90.00
_cell.angle_gamma   90.00
#
_symmetry.space_group_name_H-M   'P 1'
#
loop_
_entity.id
_entity.type
_entity.pdbx_description
1 polymer ?
#
loop_
_entity_poly.entity_id
_entity_poly.type
_entity_poly.pdbx_seq_one_letter_code
_entity_poly.pdbx_strand_id
1 'polypeptide(L)'
;MRDVCHDAREGPKDVYVIDDSVIVNHTERKVHKGVNAALKSCSAPWYVTSEHAASEAGPLLTDLTGNDFPEDSPRLLAGLSPPDQKAPEALKSVLSKPLIKESGATVSYLHSDLKVLEAMQKHSNDSLRNLQLYLTDWGDGMKEGAGGIRRLDIKQFNELLSWGILMGVDDGCGDDK
;
A
#
# COMPACT_ATOMS: atom_id res chain seq x y z
N MET A 1 10.59 36.51 -26.22
CA MET A 1 9.56 35.91 -25.35
C MET A 1 9.09 34.63 -26.02
N ARG A 2 9.52 33.47 -25.51
CA ARG A 2 8.91 32.18 -25.84
C ARG A 2 8.29 31.70 -24.54
N ASP A 3 6.97 31.80 -24.44
CA ASP A 3 6.17 31.11 -23.44
C ASP A 3 6.42 29.61 -23.61
N VAL A 4 7.18 29.04 -22.68
CA VAL A 4 7.27 27.59 -22.53
C VAL A 4 6.05 27.22 -21.71
N CYS A 5 5.00 26.75 -22.39
CA CYS A 5 3.90 26.05 -21.74
C CYS A 5 4.51 24.96 -20.84
N HIS A 6 4.44 25.16 -19.53
CA HIS A 6 4.50 24.06 -18.58
C HIS A 6 3.25 23.23 -18.86
N ASP A 7 3.38 22.21 -19.72
CA ASP A 7 2.51 21.05 -19.64
C ASP A 7 2.65 20.54 -18.21
N ALA A 8 1.71 20.93 -17.35
CA ALA A 8 1.53 20.35 -16.05
C ALA A 8 1.22 18.88 -16.30
N ARG A 9 2.26 18.04 -16.31
CA ARG A 9 2.09 16.60 -16.31
C ARG A 9 1.23 16.28 -15.10
N GLU A 10 -0.04 15.92 -15.33
CA GLU A 10 -0.92 15.46 -14.27
C GLU A 10 -0.21 14.30 -13.57
N GLY A 11 0.22 14.52 -12.34
CA GLY A 11 0.90 13.49 -11.55
C GLY A 11 -0.06 12.36 -11.17
N PRO A 12 0.44 11.27 -10.56
CA PRO A 12 -0.41 10.17 -10.12
C PRO A 12 -1.46 10.69 -9.14
N LYS A 13 -2.72 10.29 -9.36
CA LYS A 13 -3.84 10.57 -8.46
C LYS A 13 -3.82 9.63 -7.25
N ASP A 14 -3.36 8.40 -7.47
CA ASP A 14 -3.27 7.35 -6.48
C ASP A 14 -1.87 6.72 -6.47
N VAL A 15 -1.42 6.33 -5.27
CA VAL A 15 -0.19 5.59 -5.04
C VAL A 15 -0.46 4.52 -4.00
N TYR A 16 0.03 3.31 -4.23
CA TYR A 16 -0.11 2.20 -3.29
C TYR A 16 1.20 1.87 -2.60
N VAL A 17 1.15 1.65 -1.29
CA VAL A 17 2.27 1.12 -0.51
C VAL A 17 1.75 -0.14 0.16
N ILE A 18 2.30 -1.30 -0.23
CA ILE A 18 1.73 -2.61 0.05
C ILE A 18 2.74 -3.40 0.86
N ASP A 19 2.37 -3.87 2.04
CA ASP A 19 3.22 -4.74 2.83
C ASP A 19 3.43 -6.10 2.13
N ASP A 20 4.64 -6.66 2.22
CA ASP A 20 4.97 -7.92 1.55
C ASP A 20 4.10 -9.08 2.04
N SER A 21 3.67 -9.07 3.30
CA SER A 21 2.71 -10.06 3.84
C SER A 21 1.31 -10.01 3.20
N VAL A 22 0.93 -8.88 2.58
CA VAL A 22 -0.31 -8.74 1.79
C VAL A 22 -0.15 -9.42 0.43
N ILE A 23 1.08 -9.49 -0.07
CA ILE A 23 1.42 -10.07 -1.37
C ILE A 23 1.70 -11.56 -1.23
N VAL A 24 2.51 -11.93 -0.25
CA VAL A 24 3.08 -13.27 -0.08
C VAL A 24 2.65 -13.86 1.25
N ASN A 25 2.22 -15.11 1.22
CA ASN A 25 2.20 -15.94 2.41
C ASN A 25 3.62 -16.46 2.65
N HIS A 26 4.33 -15.90 3.63
CA HIS A 26 5.73 -16.25 3.92
C HIS A 26 5.89 -17.68 4.45
N THR A 27 4.86 -18.24 5.10
CA THR A 27 4.84 -19.63 5.57
C THR A 27 4.75 -20.61 4.40
N GLU A 28 3.86 -20.35 3.44
CA GLU A 28 3.66 -21.21 2.29
C GLU A 28 4.59 -20.90 1.10
N ARG A 29 5.30 -19.76 1.17
CA ARG A 29 6.11 -19.18 0.09
C ARG A 29 5.35 -19.10 -1.23
N LYS A 30 4.15 -18.50 -1.18
CA LYS A 30 3.27 -18.33 -2.34
C LYS A 30 2.63 -16.96 -2.35
N VAL A 31 2.32 -16.44 -3.53
CA VAL A 31 1.47 -15.26 -3.67
C VAL A 31 0.05 -15.62 -3.26
N HIS A 32 -0.59 -14.74 -2.49
CA HIS A 32 -2.01 -14.87 -2.16
C HIS A 32 -2.86 -14.91 -3.44
N LYS A 33 -3.89 -15.76 -3.45
CA LYS A 33 -4.71 -15.99 -4.64
C LYS A 33 -5.33 -14.68 -5.13
N GLY A 34 -5.09 -14.33 -6.40
CA GLY A 34 -5.63 -13.12 -7.03
C GLY A 34 -4.72 -11.89 -6.94
N VAL A 35 -3.80 -11.83 -5.97
CA VAL A 35 -2.95 -10.64 -5.76
C VAL A 35 -2.03 -10.37 -6.94
N ASN A 36 -1.37 -11.40 -7.50
CA ASN A 36 -0.46 -11.19 -8.64
C ASN A 36 -1.19 -10.60 -9.87
N ALA A 37 -2.45 -11.01 -10.10
CA ALA A 37 -3.22 -10.49 -11.21
C ALA A 37 -3.54 -9.00 -11.01
N ALA A 38 -3.91 -8.60 -9.78
CA ALA A 38 -4.18 -7.20 -9.44
C ALA A 38 -2.93 -6.31 -9.49
N LEU A 39 -1.77 -6.81 -9.05
CA LEU A 39 -0.51 -6.07 -9.16
C LEU A 39 -0.14 -5.80 -10.62
N LYS A 40 -0.42 -6.76 -11.52
CA LYS A 40 -0.17 -6.63 -12.96
C LYS A 40 -1.17 -5.72 -13.67
N SER A 41 -2.41 -5.62 -13.19
CA SER A 41 -3.42 -4.70 -13.75
C SER A 41 -3.32 -3.28 -13.19
N CYS A 42 -2.58 -3.07 -12.10
CA CYS A 42 -2.43 -1.77 -11.47
C CYS A 42 -1.65 -0.79 -12.36
N SER A 43 -2.34 0.28 -12.80
CA SER A 43 -1.73 1.36 -13.58
C SER A 43 -1.09 2.46 -12.73
N ALA A 44 -1.39 2.48 -11.42
CA ALA A 44 -0.83 3.45 -10.50
C ALA A 44 0.55 3.01 -9.98
N PRO A 45 1.41 3.95 -9.56
CA PRO A 45 2.65 3.60 -8.88
C PRO A 45 2.37 2.81 -7.60
N TRP A 46 3.09 1.71 -7.41
CA TRP A 46 3.04 0.95 -6.18
C TRP A 46 4.42 0.53 -5.67
N TYR A 47 4.56 0.57 -4.35
CA TYR A 47 5.75 0.26 -3.56
C TYR A 47 5.47 -0.91 -2.62
N VAL A 48 6.51 -1.63 -2.23
CA VAL A 48 6.45 -2.72 -1.26
C VAL A 48 7.16 -2.30 0.02
N THR A 49 6.55 -2.53 1.17
CA THR A 49 7.21 -2.49 2.48
C THR A 49 7.50 -3.91 2.96
N SER A 50 8.62 -4.09 3.66
CA SER A 50 9.00 -5.41 4.19
C SER A 50 9.81 -5.25 5.48
N GLU A 51 9.50 -6.08 6.47
CA GLU A 51 10.31 -6.20 7.68
C GLU A 51 11.66 -6.87 7.39
N HIS A 52 11.69 -7.79 6.42
CA HIS A 52 12.89 -8.49 5.96
C HIS A 52 13.84 -7.53 5.23
N ALA A 53 15.13 -7.87 5.23
CA ALA A 53 16.15 -7.13 4.49
C ALA A 53 15.90 -7.23 2.97
N ALA A 54 16.37 -6.25 2.19
CA ALA A 54 16.17 -6.20 0.75
C ALA A 54 16.74 -7.44 0.03
N SER A 55 17.88 -7.93 0.51
CA SER A 55 18.55 -9.14 0.02
C SER A 55 17.75 -10.43 0.25
N GLU A 56 16.75 -10.41 1.13
CA GLU A 56 15.83 -11.52 1.39
C GLU A 56 14.49 -11.33 0.67
N ALA A 57 13.86 -10.16 0.87
CA ALA A 57 12.53 -9.85 0.33
C ALA A 57 12.54 -9.71 -1.20
N GLY A 58 13.55 -9.04 -1.76
CA GLY A 58 13.64 -8.74 -3.20
C GLY A 58 13.63 -10.01 -4.07
N PRO A 59 14.53 -10.98 -3.84
CA PRO A 59 14.54 -12.23 -4.58
C PRO A 59 13.24 -13.03 -4.44
N LEU A 60 12.65 -13.09 -3.24
CA LEU A 60 11.39 -13.79 -2.98
C LEU A 60 10.23 -13.16 -3.75
N LEU A 61 10.07 -11.83 -3.66
CA LEU A 61 9.04 -11.09 -4.38
C LEU A 61 9.21 -11.20 -5.90
N THR A 62 10.46 -11.21 -6.37
CA THR A 62 10.78 -11.37 -7.79
C THR A 62 10.36 -12.73 -8.30
N ASP A 63 10.76 -13.80 -7.61
CA ASP A 63 10.41 -15.18 -7.97
C ASP A 63 8.90 -15.41 -7.97
N LEU A 64 8.20 -14.89 -6.96
CA LEU A 64 6.78 -15.16 -6.76
C LEU A 64 5.85 -14.29 -7.62
N THR A 65 6.20 -13.03 -7.84
CA THR A 65 5.34 -12.10 -8.60
C THR A 65 5.75 -11.98 -10.07
N GLY A 66 7.02 -12.23 -10.38
CA GLY A 66 7.63 -11.96 -11.68
C GLY A 66 7.93 -10.47 -11.92
N ASN A 67 7.84 -9.61 -10.89
CA ASN A 67 8.27 -8.22 -10.95
C ASN A 67 9.69 -8.09 -10.42
N ASP A 68 10.55 -7.32 -11.08
CA ASP A 68 11.95 -7.19 -10.67
C ASP A 68 12.10 -6.28 -9.43
N PHE A 69 12.69 -6.84 -8.37
CA PHE A 69 13.05 -6.14 -7.14
C PHE A 69 14.53 -6.36 -6.83
N PRO A 70 15.45 -5.67 -7.56
CA PRO A 70 16.85 -5.67 -7.18
C PRO A 70 17.02 -5.08 -5.77
N GLU A 71 18.16 -5.37 -5.13
CA GLU A 71 18.43 -4.97 -3.74
C GLU A 71 18.35 -3.44 -3.53
N ASP A 72 18.69 -2.66 -4.57
CA ASP A 72 18.62 -1.19 -4.59
C ASP A 72 17.31 -0.65 -5.19
N SER A 73 16.29 -1.50 -5.34
CA SER A 73 15.03 -1.13 -5.97
C SER A 73 14.36 0.04 -5.22
N PRO A 74 14.07 1.17 -5.91
CA PRO A 74 13.36 2.29 -5.29
C PRO A 74 11.89 1.97 -4.96
N ARG A 75 11.42 0.78 -5.36
CA ARG A 75 10.08 0.25 -5.10
C ARG A 75 10.01 -0.65 -3.88
N LEU A 76 11.15 -1.06 -3.31
CA LEU A 76 11.22 -1.93 -2.14
C LEU A 76 11.77 -1.16 -0.94
N LEU A 77 10.93 -0.98 0.08
CA LEU A 77 11.26 -0.34 1.36
C LEU A 77 11.42 -1.45 2.40
N ALA A 78 12.62 -1.99 2.49
CA ALA A 78 12.94 -3.18 3.29
C ALA A 78 13.61 -2.85 4.64
N GLY A 79 13.76 -3.86 5.50
CA GLY A 79 14.46 -3.74 6.79
C GLY A 79 13.67 -2.98 7.85
N LEU A 80 12.34 -3.01 7.75
CA LEU A 80 11.43 -2.21 8.58
C LEU A 80 11.13 -2.82 9.95
N SER A 81 12.02 -3.61 10.53
CA SER A 81 11.83 -4.14 11.89
C SER A 81 12.33 -3.17 12.99
N PRO A 82 11.52 -2.80 14.00
CA PRO A 82 10.11 -3.18 14.18
C PRO A 82 9.16 -2.31 13.31
N PRO A 83 8.09 -2.92 12.74
CA PRO A 83 7.26 -2.31 11.68
C PRO A 83 6.48 -1.09 12.14
N ASP A 84 5.99 -1.10 13.39
CA ASP A 84 5.22 -0.02 14.00
C ASP A 84 5.99 1.30 14.12
N GLN A 85 7.33 1.24 14.14
CA GLN A 85 8.20 2.40 14.24
C GLN A 85 8.78 2.81 12.88
N LYS A 86 9.23 1.83 12.09
CA LYS A 86 9.97 2.10 10.85
C LYS A 86 9.06 2.29 9.63
N ALA A 87 7.90 1.65 9.56
CA ALA A 87 6.99 1.83 8.43
C ALA A 87 6.51 3.29 8.28
N PRO A 88 6.15 4.02 9.37
CA PRO A 88 5.84 5.45 9.26
C PRO A 88 6.98 6.31 8.69
N GLU A 89 8.23 6.00 9.03
CA GLU A 89 9.39 6.72 8.49
C GLU A 89 9.60 6.41 7.00
N ALA A 90 9.49 5.13 6.62
CA ALA A 90 9.57 4.70 5.24
C ALA A 90 8.47 5.36 4.39
N LEU A 91 7.24 5.46 4.91
CA LEU A 91 6.13 6.10 4.21
C LEU A 91 6.36 7.61 3.99
N LYS A 92 6.97 8.31 4.96
CA LYS A 92 7.37 9.71 4.76
C LYS A 92 8.35 9.88 3.59
N SER A 93 9.21 8.89 3.35
CA SER A 93 10.14 8.90 2.20
C SER A 93 9.41 8.75 0.86
N VAL A 94 8.29 8.02 0.82
CA VAL A 94 7.44 7.92 -0.37
C VAL A 94 6.73 9.25 -0.59
N LEU A 95 6.11 9.79 0.45
CA LEU A 95 5.35 11.04 0.38
C LEU A 95 6.21 12.27 0.06
N SER A 96 7.51 12.23 0.36
CA SER A 96 8.44 13.30 0.04
C SER A 96 8.91 13.29 -1.42
N LYS A 97 8.62 12.22 -2.19
CA LYS A 97 8.95 12.17 -3.62
C LYS A 97 8.22 13.29 -4.36
N PRO A 98 8.90 14.09 -5.21
CA PRO A 98 8.29 15.22 -5.91
C PRO A 98 7.01 14.85 -6.67
N LEU A 99 7.02 13.71 -7.36
CA LEU A 99 5.86 13.20 -8.11
C LEU A 99 4.60 12.97 -7.26
N ILE A 100 4.76 12.69 -5.96
CA ILE A 100 3.66 12.41 -5.03
C ILE A 100 3.27 13.69 -4.29
N LYS A 101 4.28 14.45 -3.84
CA LYS A 101 4.09 15.70 -3.11
C LYS A 101 3.42 16.78 -3.96
N GLU A 102 3.81 16.89 -5.23
CA GLU A 102 3.32 17.95 -6.13
C GLU A 102 1.97 17.58 -6.78
N SER A 103 1.63 16.30 -6.87
CA SER A 103 0.37 15.85 -7.47
C SER A 103 -0.81 15.87 -6.50
N GLY A 104 -0.55 15.95 -5.18
CA GLY A 104 -1.58 15.79 -4.16
C GLY A 104 -2.16 14.36 -4.14
N ALA A 105 -1.39 13.36 -4.57
CA ALA A 105 -1.85 11.97 -4.65
C ALA A 105 -2.45 11.47 -3.33
N THR A 106 -3.44 10.61 -3.44
CA THR A 106 -3.87 9.74 -2.34
C THR A 106 -2.87 8.60 -2.20
N VAL A 107 -2.33 8.42 -1.00
CA VAL A 107 -1.45 7.29 -0.70
C VAL A 107 -2.23 6.28 0.09
N SER A 108 -2.39 5.08 -0.46
CA SER A 108 -3.06 3.96 0.18
C SER A 108 -2.01 3.03 0.77
N TYR A 109 -2.01 2.86 2.09
CA TYR A 109 -1.15 1.90 2.79
C TYR A 109 -1.94 0.64 3.14
N LEU A 110 -1.47 -0.51 2.67
CA LEU A 110 -2.12 -1.81 2.83
C LEU A 110 -1.26 -2.71 3.71
N HIS A 111 -1.83 -3.23 4.79
CA HIS A 111 -1.13 -4.14 5.71
C HIS A 111 -2.06 -5.21 6.27
N SER A 112 -1.50 -6.34 6.64
CA SER A 112 -2.17 -7.43 7.39
C SER A 112 -2.23 -7.21 8.91
N ASP A 113 -1.43 -6.31 9.50
CA ASP A 113 -1.39 -6.10 10.95
C ASP A 113 -2.03 -4.78 11.37
N LEU A 114 -3.16 -4.89 12.08
CA LEU A 114 -3.88 -3.77 12.67
C LEU A 114 -2.99 -2.92 13.59
N LYS A 115 -2.06 -3.50 14.36
CA LYS A 115 -1.21 -2.72 15.27
C LYS A 115 -0.31 -1.75 14.52
N VAL A 116 0.22 -2.17 13.37
CA VAL A 116 1.05 -1.33 12.50
C VAL A 116 0.21 -0.21 11.90
N LEU A 117 -1.03 -0.51 11.48
CA LEU A 117 -1.95 0.49 10.95
C LEU A 117 -2.38 1.51 12.02
N GLU A 118 -2.64 1.08 13.25
CA GLU A 118 -2.93 1.97 14.38
C GLU A 118 -1.74 2.87 14.73
N ALA A 119 -0.51 2.33 14.70
CA ALA A 119 0.70 3.12 14.85
C ALA A 119 0.82 4.16 13.72
N MET A 120 0.60 3.75 12.47
CA MET A 120 0.59 4.63 11.30
C MET A 120 -0.45 5.76 11.44
N GLN A 121 -1.64 5.45 11.95
CA GLN A 121 -2.70 6.42 12.18
C GLN A 121 -2.32 7.47 13.24
N LYS A 122 -1.60 7.09 14.30
CA LYS A 122 -1.08 8.07 15.27
C LYS A 122 -0.11 9.06 14.62
N HIS A 123 0.62 8.62 13.60
CA HIS A 123 1.54 9.47 12.83
C HIS A 123 0.87 10.24 11.67
N SER A 124 -0.36 9.91 11.29
CA SER A 124 -1.02 10.54 10.13
C SER A 124 -1.49 11.97 10.39
N ASN A 125 -1.80 12.30 11.65
CA ASN A 125 -2.32 13.61 12.06
C ASN A 125 -1.35 14.78 11.82
N ASP A 126 -0.03 14.54 11.74
CA ASP A 126 0.97 15.61 11.62
C ASP A 126 1.48 15.86 10.18
N SER A 127 1.39 14.90 9.26
CA SER A 127 2.05 15.02 7.94
C SER A 127 1.44 14.23 6.79
N LEU A 128 0.42 13.37 7.03
CA LEU A 128 -0.04 12.38 6.05
C LEU A 128 -1.50 12.65 5.63
N ARG A 129 -1.82 13.89 5.24
CA ARG A 129 -3.21 14.36 5.01
C ARG A 129 -4.00 13.61 3.93
N ASN A 130 -3.33 12.85 3.06
CA ASN A 130 -3.94 12.03 2.01
C ASN A 130 -3.67 10.52 2.18
N LEU A 131 -3.42 10.09 3.41
CA LEU A 131 -3.17 8.68 3.71
C LEU A 131 -4.48 7.93 3.96
N GLN A 132 -4.72 6.89 3.17
CA GLN A 132 -5.75 5.89 3.42
C GLN A 132 -5.09 4.64 3.99
N LEU A 133 -5.69 4.07 5.04
CA LEU A 133 -5.17 2.88 5.71
C LEU A 133 -6.12 1.71 5.44
N TYR A 134 -5.57 0.61 4.96
CA TYR A 134 -6.32 -0.59 4.63
C TYR A 134 -5.77 -1.82 5.35
N LEU A 135 -6.66 -2.48 6.09
CA LEU A 135 -6.41 -3.78 6.70
C LEU A 135 -6.90 -4.89 5.75
N THR A 136 -6.01 -5.78 5.32
CA THR A 136 -6.38 -6.92 4.46
C THR A 136 -6.78 -8.13 5.29
N ASP A 137 -7.85 -8.82 4.91
CA ASP A 137 -8.43 -9.90 5.72
C ASP A 137 -8.02 -11.33 5.33
N TRP A 138 -7.18 -11.48 4.31
CA TRP A 138 -6.58 -12.75 3.89
C TRP A 138 -5.14 -12.95 4.39
N GLY A 139 -4.71 -12.13 5.34
CA GLY A 139 -3.47 -12.30 6.12
C GLY A 139 -3.71 -13.02 7.46
N ASP A 140 -2.76 -12.90 8.40
CA ASP A 140 -2.85 -13.56 9.71
C ASP A 140 -3.97 -12.97 10.60
N GLY A 141 -5.13 -13.60 10.53
CA GLY A 141 -6.24 -13.47 11.47
C GLY A 141 -7.26 -12.38 11.10
N MET A 142 -8.54 -12.73 11.27
CA MET A 142 -9.65 -11.79 11.13
C MET A 142 -9.59 -10.78 12.29
N LYS A 143 -9.36 -9.49 12.00
CA LYS A 143 -9.36 -8.40 12.99
C LYS A 143 -10.46 -7.40 12.64
N GLU A 144 -11.12 -6.84 13.65
CA GLU A 144 -12.08 -5.75 13.44
C GLU A 144 -11.33 -4.47 13.06
N GLY A 145 -11.90 -3.68 12.15
CA GLY A 145 -11.31 -2.39 11.79
C GLY A 145 -11.44 -1.40 12.94
N ALA A 146 -10.41 -0.59 13.17
CA ALA A 146 -10.48 0.56 14.06
C ALA A 146 -10.91 1.81 13.27
N GLY A 147 -11.48 2.81 13.95
CA GLY A 147 -12.00 4.03 13.30
C GLY A 147 -10.95 4.68 12.39
N GLY A 148 -11.25 4.83 11.10
CA GLY A 148 -10.33 5.40 10.09
C GLY A 148 -9.44 4.39 9.35
N ILE A 149 -9.46 3.10 9.71
CA ILE A 149 -8.81 2.01 8.97
C ILE A 149 -9.92 1.21 8.27
N ARG A 150 -9.85 1.09 6.94
CA ARG A 150 -10.83 0.34 6.15
C ARG A 150 -10.38 -1.10 6.01
N ARG A 151 -11.30 -2.04 6.23
CA ARG A 151 -11.02 -3.44 5.92
C ARG A 151 -11.21 -3.68 4.43
N LEU A 152 -10.35 -4.50 3.85
CA LEU A 152 -10.47 -5.01 2.49
C LEU A 152 -10.60 -6.52 2.53
N ASP A 153 -11.49 -7.04 1.69
CA ASP A 153 -11.41 -8.41 1.17
C ASP A 153 -10.63 -8.46 -0.15
N ILE A 154 -10.31 -9.68 -0.61
CA ILE A 154 -9.46 -9.86 -1.79
C ILE A 154 -10.10 -9.28 -3.06
N LYS A 155 -11.43 -9.26 -3.13
CA LYS A 155 -12.16 -8.70 -4.27
C LYS A 155 -12.01 -7.18 -4.26
N GLN A 156 -12.27 -6.54 -3.12
CA GLN A 156 -12.11 -5.11 -2.91
C GLN A 156 -10.67 -4.64 -3.17
N PHE A 157 -9.66 -5.43 -2.79
CA PHE A 157 -8.27 -5.15 -3.14
C PHE A 157 -8.02 -5.15 -4.66
N ASN A 158 -8.58 -6.13 -5.37
CA ASN A 158 -8.45 -6.18 -6.82
C ASN A 158 -9.14 -4.98 -7.49
N GLU A 159 -10.30 -4.57 -6.99
CA GLU A 159 -11.02 -3.38 -7.45
C GLU A 159 -10.21 -2.11 -7.19
N LEU A 160 -9.68 -1.96 -5.97
CA LEU A 160 -8.85 -0.83 -5.58
C LEU A 160 -7.64 -0.67 -6.50
N LEU A 161 -6.88 -1.75 -6.73
CA LEU A 161 -5.68 -1.69 -7.58
C LEU A 161 -6.01 -1.53 -9.06
N SER A 162 -7.13 -2.05 -9.53
CA SER A 162 -7.48 -1.98 -10.96
C SER A 162 -8.14 -0.66 -11.34
N TRP A 163 -8.89 -0.05 -10.44
CA TRP A 163 -9.75 1.10 -10.77
C TRP A 163 -9.51 2.34 -9.91
N GLY A 164 -8.67 2.26 -8.88
CA GLY A 164 -8.49 3.36 -7.92
C GLY A 164 -9.68 3.58 -6.99
N ILE A 165 -10.73 2.75 -7.11
CA ILE A 165 -12.01 2.96 -6.44
C ILE A 165 -12.48 1.61 -5.89
N LEU A 166 -12.93 1.63 -4.63
CA LEU A 166 -13.69 0.53 -4.06
C LEU A 166 -15.14 0.67 -4.50
N MET A 167 -15.60 -0.20 -5.39
CA MET A 167 -17.01 -0.24 -5.78
C MET A 167 -17.77 -1.06 -4.74
N GLY A 168 -17.84 -0.53 -3.52
CA GLY A 168 -18.74 -1.04 -2.50
C GLY A 168 -20.16 -0.57 -2.81
N VAL A 169 -21.07 -1.51 -3.03
CA VAL A 169 -22.45 -1.32 -2.61
C VAL A 169 -22.39 -1.00 -1.11
N ASP A 170 -23.09 0.06 -0.72
CA ASP A 170 -23.38 0.42 0.66
C ASP A 170 -24.10 -0.77 1.32
N ASP A 171 -23.35 -1.72 1.88
CA ASP A 171 -23.92 -2.78 2.70
C ASP A 171 -24.19 -2.22 4.11
N GLY A 172 -25.26 -1.43 4.16
CA GLY A 172 -26.09 -1.27 5.34
C GLY A 172 -25.59 -0.26 6.36
N CYS A 173 -26.28 0.88 6.40
CA CYS A 173 -26.95 1.25 7.65
C CYS A 173 -27.48 -0.01 8.36
N GLY A 174 -26.81 -0.39 9.44
CA GLY A 174 -27.44 -1.05 10.57
C GLY A 174 -27.86 0.04 11.54
N ASP A 175 -29.08 0.54 11.35
CA ASP A 175 -29.78 1.44 12.27
C ASP A 175 -29.90 0.87 13.70
N ASP A 176 -30.13 1.79 14.64
CA ASP A 176 -30.83 1.61 15.91
C ASP A 176 -30.14 0.85 17.06
N LYS A 177 -29.40 1.58 17.91
CA LYS A 177 -29.80 2.01 19.28
C LYS A 177 -28.65 2.54 20.13
#